data_AF-A0A2E2QBM7-F1
#
_entry.id   AF-A0A2E2QBM7-F1
#
_cell.length_a   1.000
_cell.length_b   1.000
_cell.length_c   1.000
_cell.angle_alpha   90.00
_cell.angle_beta   90.00
_cell.angle_gamma   90.00
#
_symmetry.space_group_name_H-M   'P 1'
#
loop_
_entity.id
_entity.type
_entity.pdbx_description
1 polymer ?
#
loop_
_entity_poly.entity_id
_entity_poly.type
_entity_poly.pdbx_seq_one_letter_code
_entity_poly.pdbx_strand_id
1 'polypeptide(L)'
;MSKNILYPPQTGNYAVKVKKHDGWQDYNTARFQISVGMSYHEEDKFLAQMMWAQFRFKKVIIAVNDTLQRFNFMASMNITEEKASKMCAYAGEQWIERNQAALSKIPNIEIVRWEEWKKDVNYKIVLNAVSDMYLSDANFAAAVNTSIENYLNNKDRNHNNFELCKHYMFEEVAIFTLMYNKETAIDVYPGTLMMPADFLKGSSKYPIFNSYKKQGFCRIDFKRQFEDRADGLAIAS
;
A
#
# COMPACT_ATOMS: atom_id res chain seq x y z
N MET A 1 21.09 1.49 19.50
CA MET A 1 22.11 0.51 19.06
C MET A 1 21.49 -0.31 17.94
N SER A 2 21.94 -0.19 16.70
CA SER A 2 21.46 -1.04 15.60
C SER A 2 21.91 -2.46 15.87
N LYS A 3 20.98 -3.41 16.02
CA LYS A 3 21.33 -4.82 16.08
C LYS A 3 21.92 -5.19 14.72
N ASN A 4 23.16 -5.68 14.68
CA ASN A 4 23.74 -6.29 13.49
C ASN A 4 23.03 -7.63 13.23
N ILE A 5 21.79 -7.58 12.75
CA ILE A 5 21.03 -8.74 12.32
C ILE A 5 21.47 -9.06 10.90
N LEU A 6 22.16 -10.19 10.74
CA LEU A 6 22.46 -10.75 9.43
C LEU A 6 21.24 -11.52 8.94
N TYR A 7 20.66 -11.06 7.83
CA TYR A 7 19.59 -11.78 7.15
C TYR A 7 20.16 -12.67 6.05
N PRO A 8 19.49 -13.79 5.70
CA PRO A 8 19.89 -14.59 4.55
C PRO A 8 19.98 -13.76 3.26
N PRO A 9 20.89 -14.12 2.33
CA PRO A 9 20.92 -13.53 1.00
C PRO A 9 19.56 -13.67 0.30
N GLN A 10 19.18 -12.65 -0.47
CA GLN A 10 17.97 -12.71 -1.28
C GLN A 10 18.25 -13.52 -2.55
N THR A 11 17.37 -14.46 -2.89
CA THR A 11 17.47 -15.31 -4.08
C THR A 11 16.34 -15.00 -5.07
N GLY A 12 16.42 -15.54 -6.29
CA GLY A 12 15.44 -15.33 -7.35
C GLY A 12 15.77 -14.17 -8.28
N ASN A 13 14.83 -13.84 -9.18
CA ASN A 13 15.05 -12.87 -10.26
C ASN A 13 15.20 -11.42 -9.80
N TYR A 14 14.61 -11.08 -8.65
CA TYR A 14 14.68 -9.75 -8.05
C TYR A 14 15.17 -9.82 -6.60
N ALA A 15 15.80 -8.75 -6.15
CA ALA A 15 16.10 -8.46 -4.74
C ALA A 15 15.37 -7.19 -4.32
N VAL A 16 14.79 -7.21 -3.12
CA VAL A 16 14.20 -6.03 -2.47
C VAL A 16 15.30 -5.11 -1.98
N LYS A 17 15.23 -3.84 -2.38
CA LYS A 17 16.08 -2.74 -1.90
C LYS A 17 15.24 -1.78 -1.07
N VAL A 18 15.60 -1.61 0.20
CA VAL A 18 15.01 -0.58 1.07
C VAL A 18 15.57 0.78 0.66
N LYS A 19 14.69 1.71 0.28
CA LYS A 19 15.04 3.09 -0.13
C LYS A 19 14.92 4.08 1.00
N LYS A 20 13.87 3.95 1.82
CA LYS A 20 13.65 4.76 3.02
C LYS A 20 13.61 3.83 4.23
N HIS A 21 14.38 4.20 5.24
CA HIS A 21 14.71 3.35 6.37
C HIS A 21 14.12 3.96 7.65
N ASP A 22 12.78 4.04 7.72
CA ASP A 22 12.05 4.56 8.89
C ASP A 22 12.10 3.54 10.06
N GLY A 23 13.30 3.06 10.41
CA GLY A 23 13.52 2.10 11.49
C GLY A 23 12.81 0.76 11.29
N TRP A 24 12.62 0.29 10.04
CA TRP A 24 11.83 -0.91 9.77
C TRP A 24 12.26 -2.16 10.56
N GLN A 25 13.54 -2.23 10.95
CA GLN A 25 14.12 -3.31 11.77
C GLN A 25 13.61 -3.32 13.22
N ASP A 26 13.03 -2.22 13.69
CA ASP A 26 12.44 -2.09 15.03
C ASP A 26 11.02 -2.67 15.10
N TYR A 27 10.45 -3.05 13.96
CA TYR A 27 9.10 -3.61 13.87
C TYR A 27 9.13 -5.14 13.79
N ASN A 28 8.26 -5.79 14.58
CA ASN A 28 8.03 -7.23 14.49
C ASN A 28 7.01 -7.60 13.40
N THR A 29 6.13 -6.67 13.03
CA THR A 29 5.05 -6.88 12.05
C THR A 29 5.25 -5.97 10.86
N ALA A 30 5.15 -6.52 9.65
CA ALA A 30 5.07 -5.75 8.41
C ALA A 30 3.67 -5.85 7.81
N ARG A 31 3.17 -4.75 7.26
CA ARG A 31 1.92 -4.70 6.49
C ARG A 31 2.23 -4.28 5.06
N PHE A 32 1.96 -5.16 4.11
CA PHE A 32 2.11 -4.90 2.68
C PHE A 32 0.80 -4.37 2.12
N GLN A 33 0.83 -3.16 1.60
CA GLN A 33 -0.33 -2.49 1.01
C GLN A 33 -0.46 -2.90 -0.47
N ILE A 34 -1.33 -3.85 -0.78
CA ILE A 34 -1.46 -4.42 -2.11
C ILE A 34 -2.51 -3.64 -2.91
N SER A 35 -2.03 -2.74 -3.78
CA SER A 35 -2.84 -2.21 -4.88
C SER A 35 -2.94 -3.27 -5.98
N VAL A 36 -4.09 -3.93 -6.09
CA VAL A 36 -4.36 -4.95 -7.12
C VAL A 36 -4.24 -4.33 -8.51
N GLY A 37 -3.63 -5.08 -9.44
CA GLY A 37 -3.39 -4.64 -10.83
C GLY A 37 -2.06 -3.90 -11.04
N MET A 38 -1.27 -3.70 -9.99
CA MET A 38 0.08 -3.15 -10.11
C MET A 38 1.11 -4.27 -10.31
N SER A 39 1.92 -4.17 -11.38
CA SER A 39 2.87 -5.23 -11.77
C SER A 39 3.94 -5.55 -10.73
N TYR A 40 4.25 -4.63 -9.81
CA TYR A 40 5.17 -4.88 -8.71
C TYR A 40 4.57 -5.69 -7.55
N HIS A 41 3.26 -5.94 -7.57
CA HIS A 41 2.56 -6.87 -6.67
C HIS A 41 2.24 -8.21 -7.33
N GLU A 42 2.91 -8.53 -8.44
CA GLU A 42 2.72 -9.78 -9.15
C GLU A 42 4.05 -10.54 -9.28
N GLU A 43 3.94 -11.84 -9.57
CA GLU A 43 5.02 -12.71 -10.06
C GLU A 43 6.30 -12.60 -9.21
N ASP A 44 7.47 -12.54 -9.87
CA ASP A 44 8.78 -12.58 -9.22
C ASP A 44 9.02 -11.41 -8.27
N LYS A 45 8.41 -10.24 -8.52
CA LYS A 45 8.55 -9.08 -7.63
C LYS A 45 7.78 -9.30 -6.34
N PHE A 46 6.56 -9.83 -6.42
CA PHE A 46 5.81 -10.18 -5.21
C PHE A 46 6.47 -11.34 -4.46
N LEU A 47 6.96 -12.36 -5.17
CA LEU A 47 7.72 -13.44 -4.54
C LEU A 47 8.95 -12.92 -3.82
N ALA A 48 9.72 -12.01 -4.43
CA ALA A 48 10.88 -11.39 -3.79
C ALA A 48 10.49 -10.61 -2.51
N GLN A 49 9.35 -9.92 -2.51
CA GLN A 49 8.83 -9.26 -1.30
C GLN A 49 8.54 -10.24 -0.17
N MET A 50 7.83 -11.33 -0.48
CA MET A 50 7.50 -12.34 0.53
C MET A 50 8.77 -13.01 1.04
N MET A 51 9.69 -13.40 0.15
CA MET A 51 10.95 -14.01 0.56
C MET A 51 11.82 -13.08 1.40
N TRP A 52 11.79 -11.78 1.11
CA TRP A 52 12.45 -10.76 1.93
C TRP A 52 11.80 -10.64 3.31
N ALA A 53 10.46 -10.59 3.37
CA ALA A 53 9.69 -10.41 4.58
C ALA A 53 9.80 -11.59 5.56
N GLN A 54 9.82 -12.82 5.06
CA GLN A 54 9.78 -14.05 5.87
C GLN A 54 10.89 -14.15 6.92
N PHE A 55 12.07 -13.57 6.63
CA PHE A 55 13.23 -13.60 7.52
C PHE A 55 13.37 -12.33 8.35
N ARG A 56 12.49 -11.34 8.16
CA ARG A 56 12.62 -9.98 8.68
C ARG A 56 11.52 -9.60 9.66
N PHE A 57 10.36 -10.24 9.56
CA PHE A 57 9.21 -9.96 10.40
C PHE A 57 8.65 -11.25 10.99
N LYS A 58 8.17 -11.18 12.23
CA LYS A 58 7.52 -12.29 12.92
C LYS A 58 6.10 -12.54 12.40
N LYS A 59 5.45 -11.48 11.92
CA LYS A 59 4.10 -11.47 11.34
C LYS A 59 4.11 -10.62 10.07
N VAL A 60 3.41 -11.10 9.06
CA VAL A 60 3.19 -10.35 7.82
C VAL A 60 1.69 -10.23 7.58
N ILE A 61 1.23 -9.00 7.36
CA ILE A 61 -0.15 -8.69 7.00
C ILE A 61 -0.16 -8.29 5.54
N ILE A 62 -0.97 -8.94 4.72
CA ILE A 62 -1.24 -8.57 3.34
C ILE A 62 -2.58 -7.83 3.32
N ALA A 63 -2.52 -6.50 3.21
CA ALA A 63 -3.70 -5.67 3.05
C ALA A 63 -4.04 -5.60 1.56
N VAL A 64 -5.06 -6.37 1.13
CA VAL A 64 -5.52 -6.39 -0.26
C VAL A 64 -6.46 -5.22 -0.48
N ASN A 65 -5.94 -4.14 -1.07
CA ASN A 65 -6.63 -2.86 -1.28
C ASN A 65 -7.44 -2.90 -2.59
N ASP A 66 -8.26 -3.93 -2.74
CA ASP A 66 -9.02 -4.25 -3.93
C ASP A 66 -10.20 -3.31 -4.16
N THR A 67 -11.24 -3.34 -3.31
CA THR A 67 -12.46 -2.55 -3.50
C THR A 67 -12.24 -1.06 -3.30
N LEU A 68 -11.11 -0.63 -2.75
CA LEU A 68 -10.66 0.77 -2.80
C LEU A 68 -10.54 1.27 -4.25
N GLN A 69 -10.12 0.39 -5.18
CA GLN A 69 -9.92 0.74 -6.59
C GLN A 69 -11.24 0.98 -7.34
N ARG A 70 -12.40 0.75 -6.72
CA ARG A 70 -13.70 0.95 -7.38
C ARG A 70 -13.90 2.38 -7.88
N PHE A 71 -13.38 3.38 -7.15
CA PHE A 71 -13.43 4.78 -7.58
C PHE A 71 -12.69 4.99 -8.91
N ASN A 72 -11.57 4.28 -9.11
CA ASN A 72 -10.82 4.32 -10.37
C ASN A 72 -11.58 3.65 -11.52
N PHE A 73 -12.30 2.56 -11.24
CA PHE A 73 -13.12 1.86 -12.23
C PHE A 73 -14.36 2.67 -12.62
N MET A 74 -15.02 3.31 -11.65
CA MET A 74 -16.13 4.23 -11.91
C MET A 74 -15.65 5.38 -12.82
N ALA A 75 -14.49 5.96 -12.51
CA ALA A 75 -13.89 7.06 -13.26
C ALA A 75 -13.48 6.69 -14.68
N SER A 76 -12.89 5.50 -14.88
CA SER A 76 -12.34 5.10 -16.18
C SER A 76 -13.34 4.41 -17.11
N MET A 77 -14.33 3.72 -16.54
CA MET A 77 -15.29 2.91 -17.30
C MET A 77 -16.70 3.50 -17.32
N ASN A 78 -16.96 4.58 -16.56
CA ASN A 78 -18.28 5.19 -16.40
C ASN A 78 -19.35 4.16 -15.98
N ILE A 79 -19.06 3.39 -14.92
CA ILE A 79 -19.94 2.35 -14.38
C ILE A 79 -20.39 2.69 -12.95
N THR A 80 -21.45 2.04 -12.50
CA THR A 80 -21.98 2.21 -11.13
C THR A 80 -21.00 1.68 -10.08
N GLU A 81 -21.08 2.23 -8.86
CA GLU A 81 -20.27 1.79 -7.73
C GLU A 81 -20.48 0.30 -7.42
N GLU A 82 -21.71 -0.20 -7.51
CA GLU A 82 -22.02 -1.62 -7.29
C GLU A 82 -21.24 -2.51 -8.27
N LYS A 83 -21.27 -2.16 -9.56
CA LYS A 83 -20.56 -2.93 -10.59
C LYS A 83 -19.04 -2.84 -10.39
N ALA A 84 -18.52 -1.63 -10.13
CA ALA A 84 -17.10 -1.43 -9.85
C ALA A 84 -16.64 -2.22 -8.62
N SER A 85 -17.43 -2.22 -7.53
CA SER A 85 -17.13 -2.97 -6.30
C SER A 85 -17.06 -4.47 -6.56
N LYS A 86 -18.02 -5.05 -7.29
CA LYS A 86 -18.02 -6.48 -7.65
C LYS A 86 -16.79 -6.83 -8.50
N MET A 87 -16.46 -6.00 -9.48
CA MET A 87 -15.29 -6.21 -10.33
C MET A 87 -13.98 -6.16 -9.53
N CYS A 88 -13.83 -5.16 -8.65
CA CYS A 88 -12.65 -5.03 -7.80
C CYS A 88 -12.55 -6.18 -6.79
N ALA A 89 -13.66 -6.59 -6.19
CA ALA A 89 -13.68 -7.74 -5.28
C ALA A 89 -13.24 -9.03 -6.02
N TYR A 90 -13.78 -9.28 -7.20
CA TYR A 90 -13.35 -10.43 -8.00
C TYR A 90 -11.85 -10.35 -8.36
N ALA A 91 -11.36 -9.16 -8.76
CA ALA A 91 -9.95 -8.97 -9.06
C ALA A 91 -9.02 -9.23 -7.86
N GLY A 92 -9.47 -8.89 -6.65
CA GLY A 92 -8.77 -9.21 -5.40
C GLY A 92 -8.72 -10.71 -5.10
N GLU A 93 -9.81 -11.44 -5.33
CA GLU A 93 -9.85 -12.91 -5.18
C GLU A 93 -8.87 -13.58 -6.14
N GLN A 94 -8.93 -13.17 -7.41
CA GLN A 94 -8.01 -13.64 -8.42
C GLN A 94 -6.56 -13.30 -8.09
N TRP A 95 -6.31 -12.19 -7.36
CA TRP A 95 -4.96 -11.82 -6.94
C TRP A 95 -4.42 -12.74 -5.85
N ILE A 96 -5.26 -13.07 -4.88
CA ILE A 96 -4.91 -14.01 -3.82
C ILE A 96 -4.63 -15.39 -4.43
N GLU A 97 -5.51 -15.87 -5.31
CA GLU A 97 -5.38 -17.18 -5.96
C GLU A 97 -4.07 -17.31 -6.75
N ARG A 98 -3.79 -16.36 -7.65
CA ARG A 98 -2.57 -16.41 -8.49
C ARG A 98 -1.27 -16.23 -7.70
N ASN A 99 -1.32 -15.54 -6.55
CA ASN A 99 -0.14 -15.31 -5.70
C ASN A 99 -0.03 -16.32 -4.53
N GLN A 100 -0.91 -17.33 -4.46
CA GLN A 100 -0.94 -18.31 -3.37
C GLN A 100 0.42 -19.02 -3.16
N ALA A 101 1.16 -19.28 -4.24
CA ALA A 101 2.49 -19.88 -4.17
C ALA A 101 3.51 -19.01 -3.40
N ALA A 102 3.43 -17.68 -3.54
CA ALA A 102 4.26 -16.75 -2.78
C ALA A 102 3.75 -16.55 -1.35
N LEU A 103 2.43 -16.43 -1.18
CA LEU A 103 1.78 -16.26 0.13
C LEU A 103 2.08 -17.44 1.07
N SER A 104 2.06 -18.67 0.54
CA SER A 104 2.34 -19.90 1.31
C SER A 104 3.78 -20.01 1.83
N LYS A 105 4.71 -19.13 1.41
CA LYS A 105 6.08 -19.08 1.95
C LYS A 105 6.16 -18.47 3.35
N ILE A 106 5.11 -17.78 3.79
CA ILE A 106 5.09 -17.07 5.06
C ILE A 106 4.24 -17.85 6.08
N PRO A 107 4.83 -18.36 7.18
CA PRO A 107 4.10 -19.19 8.13
C PRO A 107 3.05 -18.40 8.95
N ASN A 108 3.33 -17.13 9.27
CA ASN A 108 2.46 -16.26 10.06
C ASN A 108 1.87 -15.13 9.21
N ILE A 109 1.20 -15.51 8.13
CA ILE A 109 0.57 -14.57 7.20
C ILE A 109 -0.89 -14.32 7.59
N GLU A 110 -1.28 -13.05 7.62
CA GLU A 110 -2.66 -12.62 7.72
C GLU A 110 -3.01 -11.91 6.41
N ILE A 111 -4.09 -12.33 5.75
CA ILE A 111 -4.60 -11.66 4.55
C ILE A 111 -5.88 -10.96 4.94
N VAL A 112 -5.93 -9.63 4.78
CA VAL A 112 -7.09 -8.82 5.11
C VAL A 112 -7.51 -8.03 3.87
N ARG A 113 -8.78 -8.17 3.47
CA ARG A 113 -9.33 -7.46 2.31
C ARG A 113 -9.88 -6.10 2.70
N TRP A 114 -9.98 -5.19 1.74
CA TRP A 114 -10.39 -3.81 1.99
C TRP A 114 -11.76 -3.71 2.66
N GLU A 115 -12.75 -4.49 2.19
CA GLU A 115 -14.09 -4.52 2.80
C GLU A 115 -14.12 -5.03 4.25
N GLU A 116 -13.15 -5.84 4.69
CA GLU A 116 -13.08 -6.28 6.09
C GLU A 116 -12.81 -5.09 7.03
N TRP A 117 -12.02 -4.10 6.60
CA TRP A 117 -11.78 -2.88 7.38
C TRP A 117 -13.02 -2.00 7.47
N LYS A 118 -13.86 -1.99 6.43
CA LYS A 118 -15.12 -1.22 6.40
C LYS A 118 -16.17 -1.79 7.35
N LYS A 119 -16.03 -3.03 7.80
CA LYS A 119 -16.88 -3.66 8.83
C LYS A 119 -16.51 -3.21 10.25
N ASP A 120 -15.38 -2.53 10.45
CA ASP A 120 -15.02 -1.97 11.76
C ASP A 120 -16.09 -0.97 12.21
N VAL A 121 -16.53 -1.09 13.47
CA VAL A 121 -17.57 -0.21 14.04
C VAL A 121 -17.19 1.26 13.99
N ASN A 122 -15.89 1.57 14.02
CA ASN A 122 -15.38 2.94 13.97
C ASN A 122 -15.22 3.47 12.55
N TYR A 123 -15.38 2.65 11.51
CA TYR A 123 -15.13 3.06 10.12
C TYR A 123 -15.90 4.33 9.75
N LYS A 124 -17.21 4.35 10.00
CA LYS A 124 -18.05 5.53 9.71
C LYS A 124 -17.64 6.75 10.53
N ILE A 125 -17.26 6.56 11.79
CA ILE A 125 -16.83 7.64 12.69
C ILE A 125 -15.55 8.29 12.14
N VAL A 126 -14.56 7.47 11.79
CA VAL A 126 -13.29 7.95 11.25
C VAL A 126 -13.49 8.60 9.87
N LEU A 127 -14.27 7.99 8.98
CA LEU A 127 -14.54 8.54 7.66
C LEU A 127 -15.21 9.93 7.75
N ASN A 128 -16.21 10.08 8.63
CA ASN A 128 -16.84 11.37 8.88
C ASN A 128 -15.82 12.39 9.42
N ALA A 129 -14.94 11.99 10.34
CA ALA A 129 -13.89 12.87 10.84
C ALA A 129 -12.91 13.33 9.75
N VAL A 130 -12.60 12.50 8.75
CA VAL A 130 -11.78 12.90 7.60
C VAL A 130 -12.51 13.95 6.76
N SER A 131 -13.80 13.73 6.51
CA SER A 131 -14.66 14.69 5.79
C SER A 131 -14.77 16.01 6.54
N ASP A 132 -15.04 15.98 7.85
CA ASP A 132 -15.13 17.18 8.68
C ASP A 132 -13.80 17.94 8.73
N MET A 133 -12.67 17.22 8.77
CA MET A 133 -11.35 17.83 8.71
C MET A 133 -11.10 18.51 7.36
N TYR A 134 -11.52 17.89 6.25
CA TYR A 134 -11.45 18.53 4.93
C TYR A 134 -12.29 19.81 4.85
N LEU A 135 -13.45 19.85 5.50
CA LEU A 135 -14.31 21.05 5.50
C LEU A 135 -13.82 22.16 6.45
N SER A 136 -13.15 21.79 7.55
CA SER A 136 -12.80 22.73 8.63
C SER A 136 -11.32 23.13 8.69
N ASP A 137 -10.42 22.43 7.98
CA ASP A 137 -9.00 22.73 7.94
C ASP A 137 -8.52 23.02 6.52
N ALA A 138 -8.29 24.30 6.24
CA ALA A 138 -7.83 24.76 4.93
C ALA A 138 -6.49 24.14 4.51
N ASN A 139 -5.59 23.84 5.45
CA ASN A 139 -4.29 23.23 5.11
C ASN A 139 -4.47 21.76 4.72
N PHE A 140 -5.32 21.02 5.44
CA PHE A 140 -5.65 19.64 5.07
C PHE A 140 -6.37 19.60 3.73
N ALA A 141 -7.35 20.48 3.51
CA ALA A 141 -8.06 20.61 2.24
C ALA A 141 -7.11 20.89 1.08
N ALA A 142 -6.19 21.85 1.25
CA ALA A 142 -5.18 22.16 0.25
C ALA A 142 -4.25 20.96 -0.05
N ALA A 143 -3.83 20.22 0.98
CA ALA A 143 -3.01 19.02 0.80
C ALA A 143 -3.73 17.91 0.03
N VAL A 144 -5.02 17.70 0.30
CA VAL A 144 -5.89 16.77 -0.44
C VAL A 144 -6.03 17.22 -1.90
N ASN A 145 -6.41 18.49 -2.13
CA ASN A 145 -6.64 19.02 -3.48
C ASN A 145 -5.37 18.95 -4.34
N THR A 146 -4.23 19.38 -3.80
CA THR A 146 -2.93 19.29 -4.48
C THR A 146 -2.60 17.85 -4.87
N SER A 147 -2.92 16.88 -4.01
CA SER A 147 -2.67 15.47 -4.29
C SER A 147 -3.57 14.93 -5.41
N ILE A 148 -4.84 15.32 -5.42
CA ILE A 148 -5.79 14.96 -6.48
C ILE A 148 -5.35 15.57 -7.81
N GLU A 149 -4.98 16.85 -7.82
CA GLU A 149 -4.49 17.55 -9.01
C GLU A 149 -3.24 16.87 -9.57
N ASN A 150 -2.25 16.59 -8.72
CA ASN A 150 -1.04 15.85 -9.11
C ASN A 150 -1.37 14.46 -9.67
N TYR A 151 -2.35 13.77 -9.10
CA TYR A 151 -2.79 12.46 -9.61
C TYR A 151 -3.45 12.54 -10.98
N LEU A 152 -4.34 13.53 -11.19
CA LEU A 152 -5.07 13.72 -12.44
C LEU A 152 -4.12 14.18 -13.57
N ASN A 153 -3.18 15.07 -13.28
CA ASN A 153 -2.22 15.60 -14.25
C ASN A 153 -1.22 14.54 -14.76
N ASN A 154 -0.90 13.53 -13.97
CA ASN A 154 0.10 12.52 -14.31
C ASN A 154 -0.38 11.43 -15.31
N LYS A 155 -1.67 11.38 -15.66
CA LYS A 155 -2.22 10.22 -16.37
C LYS A 155 -3.06 10.52 -17.61
N ASP A 156 -3.05 11.75 -18.12
CA ASP A 156 -3.91 12.16 -19.25
C ASP A 156 -5.38 11.75 -19.02
N ARG A 157 -5.79 11.81 -17.74
CA ARG A 157 -7.08 11.34 -17.26
C ARG A 157 -8.08 12.47 -17.34
N ASN A 158 -9.28 12.13 -17.80
CA ASN A 158 -10.40 13.06 -17.91
C ASN A 158 -10.61 13.80 -16.57
N HIS A 159 -10.55 15.14 -16.60
CA HIS A 159 -10.59 16.03 -15.43
C HIS A 159 -11.90 15.95 -14.61
N ASN A 160 -12.90 15.21 -15.09
CA ASN A 160 -14.23 15.09 -14.48
C ASN A 160 -14.32 14.13 -13.28
N ASN A 161 -13.19 13.71 -12.69
CA ASN A 161 -13.14 12.67 -11.66
C ASN A 161 -12.64 13.14 -10.29
N PHE A 162 -12.63 14.46 -10.03
CA PHE A 162 -12.14 15.03 -8.77
C PHE A 162 -12.84 14.44 -7.54
N GLU A 163 -14.18 14.37 -7.55
CA GLU A 163 -14.96 13.86 -6.43
C GLU A 163 -14.68 12.37 -6.14
N LEU A 164 -14.49 11.55 -7.18
CA LEU A 164 -14.12 10.14 -7.01
C LEU A 164 -12.71 9.99 -6.43
N CYS A 165 -11.77 10.83 -6.86
CA CYS A 165 -10.43 10.87 -6.27
C CYS A 165 -10.50 11.30 -4.80
N LYS A 166 -11.34 12.29 -4.46
CA LYS A 166 -11.54 12.73 -3.08
C LYS A 166 -12.11 11.59 -2.21
N HIS A 167 -13.14 10.88 -2.67
CA HIS A 167 -13.69 9.73 -1.95
C HIS A 167 -12.66 8.61 -1.77
N TYR A 168 -11.85 8.33 -2.80
CA TYR A 168 -10.72 7.41 -2.69
C TYR A 168 -9.78 7.81 -1.55
N MET A 169 -9.34 9.08 -1.52
CA MET A 169 -8.40 9.55 -0.50
C MET A 169 -9.01 9.53 0.90
N PHE A 170 -10.29 9.90 1.04
CA PHE A 170 -10.97 9.90 2.34
C PHE A 170 -11.08 8.49 2.91
N GLU A 171 -11.47 7.53 2.07
CA GLU A 171 -11.57 6.14 2.47
C GLU A 171 -10.21 5.54 2.82
N GLU A 172 -9.16 5.85 2.05
CA GLU A 172 -7.80 5.41 2.35
C GLU A 172 -7.31 5.95 3.71
N VAL A 173 -7.45 7.26 3.94
CA VAL A 173 -7.05 7.88 5.22
C VAL A 173 -7.83 7.28 6.38
N ALA A 174 -9.13 7.05 6.21
CA ALA A 174 -9.97 6.46 7.25
C ALA A 174 -9.52 5.03 7.60
N ILE A 175 -9.32 4.18 6.59
CA ILE A 175 -8.92 2.79 6.82
C ILE A 175 -7.49 2.70 7.34
N PHE A 176 -6.57 3.52 6.87
CA PHE A 176 -5.21 3.56 7.43
C PHE A 176 -5.22 3.97 8.91
N THR A 177 -6.09 4.91 9.30
CA THR A 177 -6.30 5.25 10.72
C THR A 177 -6.70 4.01 11.54
N LEU A 178 -7.66 3.22 11.04
CA LEU A 178 -8.11 1.98 11.70
C LEU A 178 -6.99 0.95 11.78
N MET A 179 -6.28 0.73 10.66
CA MET A 179 -5.13 -0.17 10.58
C MET A 179 -4.06 0.20 11.60
N TYR A 180 -3.77 1.49 11.77
CA TYR A 180 -2.73 1.98 12.70
C TYR A 180 -3.18 1.95 14.16
N ASN A 181 -4.48 2.07 14.42
CA ASN A 181 -5.06 1.88 15.75
C ASN A 181 -5.04 0.40 16.17
N LYS A 182 -5.27 -0.52 15.22
CA LYS A 182 -5.38 -1.95 15.50
C LYS A 182 -4.03 -2.60 15.80
N GLU A 183 -2.98 -2.27 15.04
CA GLU A 183 -1.70 -2.93 15.19
C GLU A 183 -0.51 -2.03 14.85
N THR A 184 0.54 -2.11 15.68
CA THR A 184 1.83 -1.49 15.39
C THR A 184 2.58 -2.33 14.36
N ALA A 185 2.60 -1.84 13.12
CA ALA A 185 3.28 -2.47 12.00
C ALA A 185 4.00 -1.42 11.14
N ILE A 186 5.06 -1.85 10.43
CA ILE A 186 5.67 -1.06 9.38
C ILE A 186 4.88 -1.26 8.08
N ASP A 187 4.41 -0.18 7.45
CA ASP A 187 3.83 -0.26 6.10
C ASP A 187 4.95 -0.41 5.08
N VAL A 188 4.90 -1.46 4.26
CA VAL A 188 5.88 -1.73 3.20
C VAL A 188 5.23 -1.50 1.84
N TYR A 189 5.83 -0.64 1.01
CA TYR A 189 5.27 -0.32 -0.31
C TYR A 189 6.36 0.10 -1.34
N PRO A 190 6.27 -0.32 -2.62
CA PRO A 190 7.20 0.10 -3.68
C PRO A 190 7.08 1.55 -4.18
N GLY A 191 6.21 2.37 -3.58
CA GLY A 191 5.92 3.74 -3.98
C GLY A 191 6.15 4.78 -2.88
N THR A 192 5.69 6.01 -3.11
CA THR A 192 5.59 7.05 -2.08
C THR A 192 4.23 6.98 -1.41
N LEU A 193 4.16 7.39 -0.14
CA LEU A 193 2.89 7.63 0.52
C LEU A 193 2.14 8.79 -0.15
N MET A 194 0.82 8.80 -0.02
CA MET A 194 0.02 9.96 -0.40
C MET A 194 0.24 11.10 0.60
N MET A 195 0.22 12.36 0.13
CA MET A 195 0.52 13.52 0.98
C MET A 195 -0.40 13.70 2.20
N PRO A 196 -1.71 13.33 2.20
CA PRO A 196 -2.54 13.46 3.39
C PRO A 196 -2.03 12.63 4.58
N ALA A 197 -1.38 11.48 4.33
CA ALA A 197 -0.78 10.69 5.40
C ALA A 197 0.41 11.42 6.04
N ASP A 198 1.21 12.13 5.23
CA ASP A 198 2.34 12.91 5.74
C ASP A 198 1.88 14.15 6.53
N PHE A 199 0.77 14.79 6.15
CA PHE A 199 0.14 15.85 6.93
C PHE A 199 -0.22 15.38 8.35
N LEU A 200 -0.76 14.16 8.48
CA LEU A 200 -1.22 13.62 9.75
C LEU A 200 -0.09 13.15 10.68
N LYS A 201 1.04 12.70 10.14
CA LYS A 201 2.19 12.22 10.95
C LYS A 201 2.73 13.25 11.94
N GLY A 202 2.70 14.54 11.58
CA GLY A 202 3.23 15.63 12.41
C GLY A 202 2.17 16.32 13.28
N SER A 203 0.88 16.01 13.10
CA SER A 203 -0.20 16.78 13.70
C SER A 203 -0.69 16.18 15.02
N SER A 204 -0.80 17.00 16.07
CA SER A 204 -1.52 16.69 17.31
C SER A 204 -2.93 17.26 17.35
N LYS A 205 -3.32 18.03 16.33
CA LYS A 205 -4.59 18.77 16.28
C LYS A 205 -5.81 17.85 16.28
N TYR A 206 -5.67 16.63 15.76
CA TYR A 206 -6.77 15.69 15.57
C TYR A 206 -6.52 14.38 16.31
N PRO A 207 -7.05 14.21 17.54
CA PRO A 207 -6.78 13.05 18.37
C PRO A 207 -7.11 11.69 17.71
N ILE A 208 -8.19 11.65 16.91
CA ILE A 208 -8.61 10.44 16.19
C ILE A 208 -7.56 9.93 15.18
N PHE A 209 -6.67 10.82 14.71
CA PHE A 209 -5.59 10.50 13.78
C PHE A 209 -4.21 10.38 14.45
N ASN A 210 -4.15 10.38 15.79
CA ASN A 210 -2.87 10.28 16.52
C ASN A 210 -2.09 9.00 16.21
N SER A 211 -2.73 7.96 15.68
CA SER A 211 -2.06 6.72 15.28
C SER A 211 -1.05 6.90 14.14
N TYR A 212 -1.20 7.94 13.31
CA TYR A 212 -0.21 8.30 12.28
C TYR A 212 1.15 8.65 12.87
N LYS A 213 1.24 9.11 14.13
CA LYS A 213 2.52 9.41 14.80
C LYS A 213 3.37 8.17 15.07
N LYS A 214 2.72 7.00 15.16
CA LYS A 214 3.38 5.72 15.45
C LYS A 214 3.63 4.92 14.17
N GLN A 215 3.18 5.43 13.02
CA GLN A 215 3.34 4.77 11.75
C GLN A 215 4.80 4.85 11.29
N GLY A 216 5.37 3.70 10.95
CA GLY A 216 6.58 3.66 10.15
C GLY A 216 6.25 3.28 8.70
N PHE A 217 7.04 3.79 7.76
CA PHE A 217 6.92 3.47 6.34
C PHE A 217 8.25 3.00 5.75
N CYS A 218 8.26 1.78 5.22
CA CYS A 218 9.40 1.20 4.53
C CYS A 218 9.15 1.26 3.02
N ARG A 219 9.72 2.29 2.38
CA ARG A 219 9.75 2.35 0.91
C ARG A 219 10.74 1.32 0.41
N ILE A 220 10.26 0.43 -0.45
CA ILE A 220 11.10 -0.56 -1.12
C ILE A 220 11.17 -0.30 -2.63
N ASP A 221 12.07 -1.01 -3.28
CA ASP A 221 12.26 -1.05 -4.74
C ASP A 221 12.86 -2.42 -5.11
N PHE A 222 12.99 -2.71 -6.40
CA PHE A 222 13.48 -3.99 -6.89
C PHE A 222 14.75 -3.82 -7.70
N LYS A 223 15.76 -4.66 -7.41
CA LYS A 223 16.95 -4.81 -8.24
C LYS A 223 16.89 -6.17 -8.93
N ARG A 224 16.99 -6.23 -10.25
CA ARG A 224 17.11 -7.49 -10.99
C ARG A 224 18.47 -8.13 -10.72
N GLN A 225 18.50 -9.44 -10.53
CA GLN A 225 19.73 -10.16 -10.11
C GLN A 225 20.55 -10.74 -11.27
N PHE A 226 19.95 -11.00 -12.44
CA PHE A 226 20.58 -11.81 -13.51
C PHE A 226 20.76 -11.10 -14.86
N GLU A 227 20.77 -9.76 -14.92
CA GLU A 227 20.73 -9.05 -16.21
C GLU A 227 22.09 -8.84 -16.92
N ASP A 228 23.22 -9.29 -16.36
CA ASP A 228 24.57 -9.06 -16.93
C ASP A 228 25.33 -10.34 -17.37
N ARG A 229 24.66 -11.37 -17.91
CA ARG A 229 25.35 -12.56 -18.47
C ARG A 229 24.97 -12.91 -19.92
N ALA A 230 24.59 -11.92 -20.74
CA ALA A 230 24.29 -12.16 -22.15
C ALA A 230 25.35 -11.64 -23.14
N ASP A 231 26.29 -10.78 -22.75
CA ASP A 231 27.22 -10.12 -23.70
C ASP A 231 28.67 -10.64 -23.64
N GLY A 232 28.90 -11.85 -23.12
CA GLY A 232 30.25 -12.36 -22.81
C GLY A 232 30.70 -13.65 -23.50
N LEU A 233 29.96 -14.18 -24.47
CA LEU A 233 30.38 -15.35 -25.24
C LEU A 233 30.29 -15.07 -26.75
N ALA A 234 31.18 -14.19 -27.21
CA ALA A 234 31.66 -14.30 -28.58
C ALA A 234 32.47 -15.60 -28.67
N ILE A 235 31.84 -16.64 -29.22
CA ILE A 235 32.50 -17.89 -29.58
C ILE A 235 33.45 -17.55 -30.73
N ALA A 236 34.75 -17.53 -30.44
CA ALA A 236 35.77 -17.63 -31.47
C ALA A 236 35.78 -19.09 -31.96
N SER A 237 35.31 -19.29 -33.18
CA SER A 237 35.59 -20.47 -34.02
C SER A 237 35.59 -20.03 -35.47
#